data_AF-A0A6G8QD39-F1
#
_entry.id   AF-A0A6G8QD39-F1
#
_cell.length_a   1.000
_cell.length_b   1.000
_cell.length_c   1.000
_cell.angle_alpha   90.00
_cell.angle_beta   90.00
_cell.angle_gamma   90.00
#
_symmetry.space_group_name_H-M   'P 1'
#
loop_
_entity.id
_entity.type
_entity.pdbx_description
1 polymer ?
#
loop_
_entity_poly.entity_id
_entity_poly.type
_entity_poly.pdbx_seq_one_letter_code
_entity_poly.pdbx_strand_id
1 'polypeptide(L)'
;MRVVVDANVCVSAVLSSKGSPARILDHALGEGPHDFELCAPSQLFPKIEEVLARPKIANRLKWDSSQIGAYVRRLRLAITEISTGDSDEVPSYTGDPEDDPYVMAAVLERASYVVSGDDDILQMSDPPVPVLGPAQFVRLWEAGLL
;
A
#
# COMPACT_ATOMS: atom_id res chain seq x y z
N MET A 1 -15.39 -2.28 1.16
CA MET A 1 -14.53 -3.49 1.30
C MET A 1 -13.17 -3.11 1.88
N ARG A 2 -12.32 -4.04 2.31
CA ARG A 2 -10.96 -3.72 2.80
C ARG A 2 -9.91 -4.12 1.78
N VAL A 3 -8.92 -3.24 1.57
CA VAL A 3 -7.84 -3.43 0.61
C VAL A 3 -6.52 -3.14 1.31
N VAL A 4 -5.60 -4.11 1.28
CA VAL A 4 -4.24 -3.87 1.77
C VAL A 4 -3.38 -3.28 0.67
N VAL A 5 -2.61 -2.25 0.99
CA VAL A 5 -1.64 -1.63 0.07
C VAL A 5 -0.22 -1.70 0.62
N ASP A 6 0.75 -1.83 -0.27
CA ASP A 6 2.17 -1.81 0.07
C ASP A 6 2.78 -0.40 0.03
N ALA A 7 4.06 -0.31 0.44
CA ALA A 7 4.82 0.93 0.36
C ALA A 7 5.02 1.39 -1.10
N ASN A 8 5.09 0.44 -2.06
CA ASN A 8 5.27 0.75 -3.48
C ASN A 8 4.10 1.58 -4.02
N VAL A 9 2.86 1.21 -3.73
CA VAL A 9 1.65 1.98 -4.09
C VAL A 9 1.75 3.39 -3.53
N CYS A 10 2.09 3.51 -2.25
CA CYS A 10 2.17 4.82 -1.58
C CYS A 10 3.27 5.71 -2.15
N VAL A 11 4.45 5.16 -2.47
CA VAL A 11 5.57 5.90 -3.06
C VAL A 11 5.29 6.23 -4.53
N SER A 12 4.71 5.29 -5.28
CA SER A 12 4.38 5.47 -6.70
C SER A 12 3.32 6.54 -6.93
N ALA A 13 2.36 6.69 -6.00
CA ALA A 13 1.33 7.72 -6.06
C ALA A 13 1.91 9.14 -6.13
N VAL A 14 2.92 9.45 -5.32
CA VAL A 14 3.55 10.78 -5.30
C VAL A 14 4.54 10.97 -6.45
N LEU A 15 5.13 9.89 -6.98
CA LEU A 15 6.02 9.94 -8.13
C LEU A 15 5.28 10.13 -9.47
N SER A 16 3.99 9.76 -9.51
CA SER A 16 3.14 9.87 -10.69
C SER A 16 1.69 10.16 -10.29
N SER A 17 1.35 11.45 -10.19
CA SER A 17 0.01 11.92 -9.78
C SER A 17 -1.14 11.52 -10.69
N LYS A 18 -0.86 11.04 -11.91
CA LYS A 18 -1.89 10.54 -12.86
C LYS A 18 -1.99 9.02 -12.89
N GLY A 19 -1.12 8.33 -12.15
CA GLY A 19 -1.04 6.87 -12.13
C GLY A 19 -2.15 6.23 -11.29
N SER A 20 -2.39 4.95 -11.51
CA SER A 20 -3.36 4.17 -10.73
C SER A 20 -3.10 4.20 -9.21
N PRO A 21 -1.85 4.16 -8.70
CA PRO A 21 -1.60 4.33 -7.27
C PRO A 21 -2.12 5.66 -6.70
N ALA A 22 -1.95 6.76 -7.45
CA ALA A 22 -2.45 8.07 -7.03
C ALA A 22 -3.99 8.07 -6.96
N ARG A 23 -4.68 7.46 -7.94
CA ARG A 23 -6.15 7.35 -7.92
C ARG A 23 -6.67 6.57 -6.72
N ILE A 24 -5.99 5.47 -6.34
CA ILE A 24 -6.37 4.67 -5.16
C ILE A 24 -6.28 5.53 -3.89
N LEU A 25 -5.16 6.25 -3.71
CA LEU A 25 -4.98 7.11 -2.54
C LEU A 25 -5.90 8.32 -2.55
N ASP A 26 -6.09 8.98 -3.70
CA ASP A 26 -6.99 10.14 -3.82
C ASP A 26 -8.42 9.76 -3.45
N HIS A 27 -8.87 8.55 -3.79
CA HIS A 27 -10.17 8.04 -3.36
C HIS A 27 -10.23 7.83 -1.84
N ALA A 28 -9.20 7.22 -1.26
CA ALA A 28 -9.13 6.96 0.18
C ALA A 28 -8.94 8.24 1.03
N LEU A 29 -8.32 9.28 0.46
CA LEU A 29 -8.09 10.58 1.10
C LEU A 29 -9.19 11.60 0.84
N GLY A 30 -10.10 11.33 -0.11
CA GLY A 30 -11.19 12.23 -0.48
C GLY A 30 -12.31 12.30 0.56
N GLU A 31 -13.26 13.21 0.35
CA GLU A 31 -14.48 13.27 1.16
C GLU A 31 -15.60 12.45 0.51
N GLY A 32 -16.32 11.65 1.30
CA GLY A 32 -17.52 10.94 0.84
C GLY A 32 -17.61 9.49 1.34
N PRO A 33 -18.64 8.75 0.92
CA PRO A 33 -18.67 7.31 1.13
C PRO A 33 -17.54 6.67 0.30
N HIS A 34 -16.72 5.86 0.96
CA HIS A 34 -15.66 5.10 0.30
C HIS A 34 -16.17 3.70 -0.04
N ASP A 35 -15.95 3.26 -1.28
CA ASP A 35 -16.29 1.88 -1.70
C ASP A 35 -15.32 0.86 -1.07
N PHE A 36 -14.12 1.33 -0.72
CA PHE A 36 -13.12 0.56 -0.01
C PHE A 36 -12.36 1.40 1.03
N GLU A 37 -11.89 0.71 2.07
CA GLU A 37 -11.01 1.24 3.09
C GLU A 37 -9.61 0.66 2.87
N LEU A 38 -8.58 1.48 3.04
CA LEU A 38 -7.20 1.04 2.96
C LEU A 38 -6.70 0.55 4.31
N CYS A 39 -5.98 -0.56 4.31
CA CYS A 39 -5.29 -1.10 5.47
C CYS A 39 -3.83 -1.39 5.13
N ALA A 40 -2.95 -1.39 6.12
CA ALA A 40 -1.55 -1.78 5.95
C ALA A 40 -0.91 -2.15 7.29
N PRO A 41 0.17 -2.95 7.29
CA PRO A 41 0.92 -3.22 8.50
C PRO A 41 1.61 -1.94 9.03
N SER A 42 1.83 -1.85 10.34
CA SER A 42 2.51 -0.73 11.01
C SER A 42 3.83 -0.30 10.36
N GLN A 43 4.57 -1.26 9.83
CA GLN A 43 5.87 -1.03 9.18
C GLN A 43 5.78 -0.26 7.86
N LEU A 44 4.58 -0.12 7.26
CA LEU A 44 4.37 0.62 6.01
C LEU A 44 4.94 2.05 6.12
N PHE A 45 4.58 2.76 7.19
CA PHE A 45 4.88 4.19 7.33
C PHE A 45 6.39 4.50 7.43
N PRO A 46 7.17 3.86 8.32
CA PRO A 46 8.62 4.08 8.33
C PRO A 46 9.29 3.65 7.02
N LYS A 47 8.80 2.59 6.35
CA LYS A 47 9.31 2.19 5.02
C LYS A 47 9.09 3.27 3.98
N ILE A 48 7.92 3.90 3.95
CA ILE A 48 7.62 5.03 3.05
C ILE A 48 8.56 6.21 3.34
N GLU A 49 8.75 6.57 4.61
CA GLU A 49 9.68 7.65 4.98
C GLU A 49 11.11 7.35 4.49
N GLU A 50 11.61 6.14 4.73
CA GLU A 50 12.92 5.69 4.29
C GLU A 50 13.07 5.78 2.77
N VAL A 51 12.10 5.24 2.02
CA VAL A 51 12.14 5.23 0.56
C VAL A 51 12.09 6.65 -0.01
N LEU A 52 11.20 7.51 0.50
CA LEU A 52 11.08 8.89 0.02
C LEU A 52 12.31 9.74 0.39
N ALA A 53 13.01 9.42 1.48
CA ALA A 53 14.23 10.10 1.89
C ALA A 53 15.46 9.74 1.02
N ARG A 54 15.38 8.69 0.20
CA ARG A 54 16.49 8.32 -0.71
C ARG A 54 16.81 9.50 -1.63
N PRO A 55 18.08 9.94 -1.77
CA PRO A 55 18.43 11.15 -2.50
C PRO A 55 17.86 11.24 -3.92
N LYS A 56 17.84 10.12 -4.66
CA LYS A 56 17.27 10.04 -6.01
C LYS A 56 15.77 10.39 -6.04
N ILE A 57 15.01 9.94 -5.04
CA ILE A 57 13.56 10.14 -4.95
C ILE A 57 13.26 11.53 -4.42
N ALA A 58 13.86 11.92 -3.29
CA ALA A 58 13.72 13.25 -2.71
C ALA A 58 14.05 14.37 -3.71
N ASN A 59 15.15 14.25 -4.45
CA ASN A 59 15.54 15.23 -5.48
C ASN A 59 14.55 15.30 -6.64
N ARG A 60 13.97 14.16 -7.04
CA ARG A 60 12.97 14.11 -8.12
C ARG A 60 11.67 14.81 -7.69
N LEU A 61 11.24 14.59 -6.45
CA LEU A 61 10.04 15.22 -5.88
C LEU A 61 10.29 16.67 -5.44
N LYS A 62 11.56 17.06 -5.27
CA LYS A 62 11.99 18.30 -4.60
C LYS A 62 11.40 18.40 -3.20
N TRP A 63 11.42 17.27 -2.47
CA TRP A 63 10.88 17.17 -1.12
C TRP A 63 12.00 17.21 -0.09
N ASP A 64 11.78 17.96 0.98
CA ASP A 64 12.56 17.88 2.21
C ASP A 64 11.93 16.90 3.22
N SER A 65 12.58 16.72 4.38
CA SER A 65 12.09 15.85 5.45
C SER A 65 10.74 16.29 6.02
N SER A 66 10.43 17.59 6.00
CA SER A 66 9.15 18.12 6.46
C SER A 66 8.01 17.71 5.51
N GLN A 67 8.24 17.80 4.20
CA GLN A 67 7.28 17.38 3.17
C GLN A 67 7.06 15.87 3.20
N ILE A 68 8.11 15.06 3.36
CA ILE A 68 8.01 13.60 3.53
C ILE A 68 7.17 13.27 4.77
N GLY A 69 7.50 13.84 5.93
CA GLY A 69 6.74 13.59 7.15
C GLY A 69 5.30 14.08 7.06
N ALA A 70 5.03 15.18 6.35
CA ALA A 70 3.67 15.65 6.11
C ALA A 70 2.87 14.71 5.21
N TYR A 71 3.51 14.05 4.25
CA TYR A 71 2.87 13.02 3.43
C TYR A 71 2.52 11.78 4.26
N VAL A 72 3.48 11.25 5.01
CA VAL A 72 3.26 10.05 5.84
C VAL A 72 2.20 10.29 6.92
N ARG A 73 2.17 11.48 7.54
CA ARG A 73 1.07 11.84 8.46
C ARG A 73 -0.30 11.83 7.81
N ARG A 74 -0.43 12.25 6.54
CA ARG A 74 -1.70 12.17 5.81
C ARG A 74 -2.10 10.72 5.54
N LEU A 75 -1.15 9.88 5.16
CA LEU A 75 -1.40 8.44 4.96
C LEU A 75 -1.89 7.77 6.25
N ARG A 76 -1.29 8.09 7.40
CA ARG A 76 -1.73 7.57 8.71
C ARG A 76 -3.17 7.95 9.08
N LEU A 77 -3.73 9.01 8.48
CA LEU A 77 -5.13 9.40 8.70
C LEU A 77 -6.10 8.64 7.79
N ALA A 78 -5.63 8.11 6.65
CA ALA A 78 -6.47 7.46 5.64
C ALA A 78 -6.29 5.94 5.55
N ILE A 79 -5.18 5.41 6.06
CA ILE A 79 -4.85 3.99 6.05
C ILE A 79 -4.97 3.46 7.48
N THR A 80 -5.82 2.45 7.65
CA THR A 80 -5.96 1.76 8.93
C THR A 80 -4.73 0.90 9.19
N GLU A 81 -4.06 1.16 10.30
CA GLU A 81 -2.85 0.47 10.71
C GLU A 81 -3.17 -0.88 11.37
N ILE A 82 -2.57 -1.95 10.86
CA ILE A 82 -2.78 -3.33 11.32
C ILE A 82 -1.53 -3.83 12.04
N SER A 83 -1.71 -4.33 13.26
CA SER A 83 -0.65 -5.00 13.99
C SER A 83 -0.53 -6.43 13.51
N THR A 84 0.61 -6.78 12.90
CA THR A 84 0.88 -8.13 12.38
C THR A 84 1.70 -8.99 13.35
N GLY A 85 1.90 -8.53 14.59
CA GLY A 85 2.77 -9.19 15.56
C GLY A 85 4.26 -8.99 15.27
N ASP A 86 5.09 -9.79 15.93
CA ASP A 86 6.53 -9.81 15.69
C ASP A 86 6.84 -10.51 14.35
N SER A 87 7.88 -10.06 13.65
CA SER A 87 8.25 -10.60 12.33
C SER A 87 8.49 -12.11 12.32
N ASP A 88 8.97 -12.66 13.43
CA ASP A 88 9.27 -14.09 13.58
C ASP A 88 8.01 -14.97 13.63
N GLU A 89 6.84 -14.37 13.88
CA GLU A 89 5.54 -15.04 13.92
C GLU A 89 4.79 -14.95 12.57
N VAL A 90 5.30 -14.15 11.63
CA VAL A 90 4.70 -13.98 10.30
C VAL A 90 5.09 -15.17 9.41
N PRO A 91 4.11 -15.93 8.86
CA PRO A 91 4.41 -16.99 7.90
C PRO A 91 5.09 -16.42 6.66
N SER A 92 5.97 -17.23 6.06
CA SER A 92 6.58 -16.86 4.78
C SER A 92 5.57 -17.03 3.64
N TYR A 93 5.20 -15.93 3.00
CA TYR A 93 4.24 -15.87 1.90
C TYR A 93 4.92 -15.53 0.56
N THR A 94 5.93 -14.67 0.61
CA THR A 94 6.59 -14.04 -0.54
C THR A 94 8.07 -14.44 -0.61
N GLY A 95 8.76 -14.01 -1.67
CA GLY A 95 10.20 -14.22 -1.83
C GLY A 95 11.07 -13.34 -0.91
N ASP A 96 10.53 -12.19 -0.47
CA ASP A 96 11.18 -11.24 0.42
C ASP A 96 10.42 -11.17 1.76
N PRO A 97 10.99 -11.64 2.89
CA PRO A 97 10.33 -11.57 4.19
C PRO A 97 9.88 -10.17 4.63
N GLU A 98 10.45 -9.09 4.06
CA GLU A 98 9.97 -7.73 4.33
C GLU A 98 8.54 -7.48 3.82
N ASP A 99 8.06 -8.26 2.85
CA ASP A 99 6.74 -8.13 2.23
C ASP A 99 5.65 -9.00 2.88
N ASP A 100 6.03 -10.05 3.60
CA ASP A 100 5.10 -10.97 4.26
C ASP A 100 4.09 -10.27 5.20
N PRO A 101 4.46 -9.21 5.94
CA PRO A 101 3.49 -8.48 6.78
C PRO A 101 2.33 -7.86 6.00
N TYR A 102 2.48 -7.51 4.71
CA TYR A 102 1.35 -7.02 3.91
C TYR A 102 0.33 -8.14 3.67
N VAL A 103 0.80 -9.35 3.37
CA VAL A 103 -0.05 -10.53 3.19
C VAL A 103 -0.69 -10.93 4.52
N MET A 104 0.07 -10.92 5.61
CA MET A 104 -0.47 -11.20 6.95
C MET A 104 -1.57 -10.20 7.35
N ALA A 105 -1.36 -8.90 7.13
CA ALA A 105 -2.38 -7.88 7.40
C ALA A 105 -3.68 -8.15 6.62
N ALA A 106 -3.56 -8.63 5.37
CA ALA A 106 -4.70 -8.99 4.55
C ALA A 106 -5.47 -10.19 5.10
N VAL A 107 -4.75 -11.20 5.60
CA VAL A 107 -5.35 -12.37 6.25
C VAL A 107 -6.08 -11.99 7.54
N LEU A 108 -5.42 -11.23 8.42
CA LEU A 108 -5.97 -10.81 9.72
C LEU A 108 -7.26 -10.01 9.57
N GLU A 109 -7.28 -9.05 8.64
CA GLU A 109 -8.43 -8.18 8.42
C GLU A 109 -9.46 -8.71 7.43
N ARG A 110 -9.25 -9.93 6.91
CA ARG A 110 -10.05 -10.56 5.85
C ARG A 110 -10.24 -9.59 4.67
N ALA A 111 -9.14 -8.98 4.25
CA ALA A 111 -9.14 -8.06 3.13
C ALA A 111 -9.62 -8.77 1.86
N SER A 112 -10.31 -8.03 1.00
CA SER A 112 -10.78 -8.56 -0.28
C SER A 112 -9.63 -8.69 -1.27
N TYR A 113 -8.65 -7.79 -1.19
CA TYR A 113 -7.50 -7.75 -2.08
C TYR A 113 -6.25 -7.22 -1.38
N VAL A 114 -5.09 -7.70 -1.82
CA VAL A 114 -3.80 -7.00 -1.69
C VAL A 114 -3.53 -6.27 -3.00
N VAL A 115 -3.19 -4.98 -2.92
CA VAL A 115 -2.80 -4.18 -4.08
C VAL A 115 -1.34 -3.79 -3.93
N SER A 116 -0.52 -4.29 -4.86
CA SER A 116 0.93 -4.13 -4.81
C SER A 116 1.48 -3.86 -6.19
N GLY A 117 2.55 -3.06 -6.25
CA GLY A 117 3.38 -2.89 -7.45
C GLY A 117 4.67 -3.69 -7.41
N ASP A 118 4.86 -4.52 -6.37
CA ASP A 118 6.04 -5.35 -6.17
C ASP A 118 5.84 -6.74 -6.80
N ASP A 119 6.83 -7.20 -7.55
CA ASP A 119 6.77 -8.49 -8.24
C ASP A 119 6.81 -9.66 -7.23
N ASP A 120 7.47 -9.50 -6.09
CA ASP A 120 7.55 -10.55 -5.06
C ASP A 120 6.19 -10.82 -4.40
N ILE A 121 5.33 -9.80 -4.31
CA ILE A 121 3.93 -9.93 -3.87
C ILE A 121 3.01 -10.35 -5.04
N LEU A 122 3.19 -9.75 -6.22
CA LEU A 122 2.31 -9.99 -7.39
C LEU A 122 2.43 -11.40 -7.97
N GLN A 123 3.60 -12.02 -7.88
CA GLN A 123 3.89 -13.33 -8.47
C GLN A 123 3.79 -14.49 -7.46
N MET A 124 3.18 -14.28 -6.29
CA MET A 124 2.88 -15.36 -5.35
C MET A 124 2.12 -16.49 -6.04
N SER A 125 2.59 -17.73 -5.86
CA SER A 125 2.02 -18.89 -6.54
C SER A 125 0.65 -19.30 -5.98
N ASP A 126 0.45 -19.15 -4.66
CA ASP A 126 -0.81 -19.50 -3.98
C ASP A 126 -1.11 -18.45 -2.89
N PRO A 127 -1.53 -17.24 -3.28
CA PRO A 127 -1.74 -16.17 -2.32
C PRO A 127 -3.01 -16.43 -1.49
N PRO A 128 -2.96 -16.28 -0.15
CA PRO A 128 -4.13 -16.53 0.70
C PRO A 128 -5.24 -15.49 0.52
N VAL A 129 -4.92 -14.34 -0.09
CA VAL A 129 -5.83 -13.26 -0.46
C VAL A 129 -5.52 -12.84 -1.91
N PRO A 130 -6.51 -12.59 -2.77
CA PRO A 130 -6.25 -12.18 -4.15
C PRO A 130 -5.34 -10.95 -4.26
N VAL A 131 -4.33 -11.01 -5.12
CA VAL A 131 -3.40 -9.90 -5.37
C VAL A 131 -3.70 -9.24 -6.71
N LEU A 132 -3.73 -7.92 -6.74
CA LEU A 132 -3.93 -7.13 -7.95
C LEU A 132 -2.86 -6.05 -8.09
N GLY A 133 -2.38 -5.84 -9.31
CA GLY A 133 -1.60 -4.65 -9.63
C GLY A 133 -2.48 -3.39 -9.56
N PRO A 134 -1.93 -2.19 -9.31
CA PRO A 134 -2.73 -0.98 -9.11
C PRO A 134 -3.59 -0.64 -10.32
N ALA A 135 -3.06 -0.84 -11.53
CA ALA A 135 -3.80 -0.61 -12.77
C ALA A 135 -4.96 -1.59 -12.96
N GLN A 136 -4.81 -2.83 -12.51
CA GLN A 136 -5.89 -3.82 -12.58
C GLN A 136 -6.97 -3.53 -11.54
N PHE A 137 -6.57 -3.24 -10.31
CA PHE A 137 -7.49 -2.86 -9.24
C PHE A 137 -8.37 -1.68 -9.65
N VAL A 138 -7.77 -0.57 -10.13
CA VAL A 138 -8.52 0.62 -10.58
C VAL A 138 -9.49 0.29 -11.71
N ARG A 139 -9.10 -0.53 -12.70
CA ARG A 139 -10.00 -0.92 -13.80
C ARG A 139 -11.23 -1.70 -13.30
N LEU A 140 -11.03 -2.65 -12.39
CA LEU A 140 -12.13 -3.45 -11.85
C LEU A 140 -13.04 -2.60 -10.96
N TRP A 141 -12.45 -1.71 -10.15
CA TRP A 141 -13.19 -0.79 -9.29
C TRP A 141 -14.06 0.17 -10.10
N GLU A 142 -13.48 0.87 -11.09
CA GLU A 142 -14.20 1.82 -11.95
C GLU A 142 -15.31 1.12 -12.77
N ALA A 143 -15.20 -0.18 -13.01
CA ALA A 143 -16.20 -0.99 -13.68
C ALA A 143 -17.29 -1.57 -12.74
N GLY A 144 -17.18 -1.38 -11.42
CA GLY A 144 -18.10 -1.95 -10.43
C GLY A 144 -17.99 -3.48 -10.31
N LEU A 145 -16.80 -4.04 -10.56
CA LEU A 145 -16.52 -5.48 -10.59
C LEU A 145 -15.70 -5.97 -9.38
N LEU A 146 -15.56 -5.16 -8.33
CA LEU A 146 -14.87 -5.53 -7.10
C LEU A 146 -15.82 -6.04 -6.01
#